data_AF-A0A7J8HAN0-F1
#
_entry.id   AF-A0A7J8HAN0-F1
#
_cell.length_a   1.000
_cell.length_b   1.000
_cell.length_c   1.000
_cell.angle_alpha   90.00
_cell.angle_beta   90.00
_cell.angle_gamma   90.00
#
_symmetry.space_group_name_H-M   'P 1'
#
loop_
_entity.id
_entity.type
_entity.pdbx_description
1 polymer ?
#
loop_
_entity_poly.entity_id
_entity_poly.type
_entity_poly.pdbx_seq_one_letter_code
_entity_poly.pdbx_strand_id
1 'polypeptide(L)'
;MQVVKEQVMRALTSKPSSLDQFKSKLQNLSYTEILKLRQSERMSQEDFQSRPILELKEKIQPEILELIKQQRLNRLVEGTCFRKLNSRRRQDKFWYCRLSPNHKVLHYGDLEESPQGEVPHDSLQDKLPVADIKAVVTGKDCPHMKEKGALKQNKEVLELAFSILCDSNCQLNFIAPDKHEYCIWTDGLNALLGKDMLSELTRNDLDTLLSEGLCYLLLGVGVGGSAATQAPQEVKVSDIQVYITAVITGVDNLQGFRVDWFGFGFGFVSFFFFFFCFVFVQKSLTFFAKQIYI
;
A
#
# COMPACT_ATOMS: atom_id res chain seq x y z
N MET A 1 -0.11 27.94 24.29
CA MET A 1 -0.45 26.50 24.37
C MET A 1 0.05 25.65 23.19
N GLN A 2 0.24 26.20 21.98
CA GLN A 2 0.59 25.41 20.79
C GLN A 2 1.98 24.76 20.84
N VAL A 3 2.98 25.43 21.42
CA VAL A 3 4.35 24.88 21.57
C VAL A 3 4.39 23.71 22.57
N VAL A 4 3.65 23.81 23.68
CA VAL A 4 3.53 22.73 24.67
C VAL A 4 2.87 21.50 24.06
N LYS A 5 1.81 21.70 23.27
CA LYS A 5 1.18 20.60 22.53
C LYS A 5 2.18 19.91 21.60
N GLU A 6 3.02 20.66 20.91
CA GLU A 6 4.04 20.11 20.00
C GLU A 6 5.17 19.39 20.74
N GLN A 7 5.65 19.93 21.87
CA GLN A 7 6.62 19.25 22.73
C GLN A 7 6.09 17.88 23.17
N VAL A 8 4.82 17.83 23.59
CA VAL A 8 4.14 16.60 23.98
C VAL A 8 4.00 15.65 22.79
N MET A 9 3.50 16.12 21.64
CA MET A 9 3.35 15.27 20.46
C MET A 9 4.69 14.70 19.97
N ARG A 10 5.74 15.52 19.87
CA ARG A 10 7.09 15.06 19.45
C ARG A 10 7.69 14.07 20.44
N ALA A 11 7.53 14.32 21.75
CA ALA A 11 7.94 13.37 22.78
C ALA A 11 7.16 12.04 22.64
N LEU A 12 5.87 12.08 22.30
CA LEU A 12 5.04 10.89 22.09
C LEU A 12 5.33 10.15 20.77
N THR A 13 5.67 10.84 19.68
CA THR A 13 6.09 10.23 18.40
C THR A 13 7.23 9.25 18.61
N SER A 14 8.10 9.55 19.57
CA SER A 14 9.24 8.74 19.92
C SER A 14 8.94 7.54 20.83
N LYS A 15 7.64 7.27 21.08
CA LYS A 15 7.08 6.12 21.83
C LYS A 15 7.89 5.71 23.08
N PRO A 16 8.01 6.59 24.10
CA PRO A 16 8.74 6.26 25.32
C PRO A 16 8.06 5.11 26.09
N SER A 17 8.85 4.18 26.66
CA SER A 17 8.33 3.04 27.44
C SER A 17 8.01 3.39 28.89
N SER A 18 8.51 4.52 29.39
CA SER A 18 8.29 4.94 30.76
C SER A 18 8.03 6.43 30.88
N LEU A 19 7.36 6.81 31.97
CA LEU A 19 7.14 8.21 32.31
C LEU A 19 8.45 8.98 32.50
N ASP A 20 9.50 8.35 33.00
CA ASP A 20 10.79 9.01 33.21
C ASP A 20 11.52 9.26 31.89
N GLN A 21 11.43 8.34 30.92
CA GLN A 21 11.94 8.60 29.58
C GLN A 21 11.14 9.69 28.86
N PHE A 22 9.82 9.71 29.04
CA PHE A 22 8.98 10.78 28.50
C PHE A 22 9.37 12.14 29.11
N LYS A 23 9.55 12.21 30.43
CA LYS A 23 10.02 13.43 31.13
C LYS A 23 11.40 13.85 30.65
N SER A 24 12.35 12.92 30.51
CA SER A 24 13.68 13.20 29.97
C SER A 24 13.62 13.75 28.55
N LYS A 25 12.77 13.19 27.67
CA LYS A 25 12.56 13.73 26.33
C LYS A 25 11.91 15.10 26.32
N LEU A 26 10.94 15.36 27.20
CA LEU A 26 10.35 16.69 27.36
C LEU A 26 11.36 17.73 27.85
N GLN A 27 12.28 17.34 28.74
CA GLN A 27 13.38 18.22 29.20
C GLN A 27 14.34 18.58 28.07
N ASN A 28 14.61 17.65 27.16
CA ASN A 28 15.47 17.87 26.00
C ASN A 28 14.77 18.70 24.89
N LEU A 29 13.44 18.64 24.79
CA LEU A 29 12.64 19.46 23.87
C LEU A 29 12.37 20.85 24.45
N SER A 30 13.44 21.59 24.75
CA SER A 30 13.33 22.97 25.22
C SER A 30 12.65 23.87 24.16
N TYR A 31 12.16 25.04 24.59
CA TYR A 31 11.52 25.99 23.68
C TYR A 31 12.44 26.38 22.50
N THR A 32 13.73 26.59 22.76
CA THR A 32 14.74 26.91 21.73
C THR A 32 14.97 25.73 20.79
N GLU A 33 14.96 24.51 21.31
CA GLU A 33 15.10 23.31 20.49
C GLU A 33 13.89 23.11 19.57
N ILE A 34 12.67 23.34 20.05
CA ILE A 34 11.47 23.32 19.22
C ILE A 34 11.53 24.38 18.12
N LEU A 35 12.03 25.58 18.41
CA LEU A 35 12.21 26.61 17.39
C LEU A 35 13.25 26.23 16.33
N LYS A 36 14.38 25.63 16.75
CA LYS A 36 15.40 25.11 15.82
C LYS A 36 14.83 24.01 14.94
N LEU A 37 14.12 23.04 15.51
CA LEU A 37 13.47 21.95 14.77
C LEU A 37 12.46 22.49 13.74
N ARG A 38 11.62 23.46 14.13
CA ARG A 38 10.69 24.13 13.20
C ARG A 38 11.42 24.90 12.10
N GLN A 39 12.59 25.45 12.39
CA GLN A 39 13.39 26.17 11.39
C GLN A 39 14.07 25.19 10.43
N SER A 40 14.66 24.10 10.93
CA SER A 40 15.23 23.05 10.08
C SER A 40 14.16 22.37 9.23
N GLU A 41 12.97 22.13 9.77
CA GLU A 41 11.83 21.58 9.01
C GLU A 41 11.35 22.52 7.93
N ARG A 42 11.27 23.83 8.20
CA ARG A 42 10.91 24.83 7.17
C ARG A 42 11.96 24.91 6.06
N MET A 43 13.25 24.92 6.40
CA MET A 43 14.32 24.93 5.40
C MET A 43 14.32 23.65 4.56
N SER A 44 14.19 22.48 5.20
CA SER A 44 14.08 21.20 4.51
C SER A 44 12.83 21.15 3.61
N GLN A 45 11.69 21.62 4.10
CA GLN A 45 10.45 21.65 3.32
C GLN A 45 10.54 22.63 2.14
N GLU A 46 11.18 23.80 2.30
CA GLU A 46 11.44 24.74 1.19
C GLU A 46 12.34 24.11 0.13
N ASP A 47 13.36 23.34 0.52
CA ASP A 47 14.21 22.61 -0.43
C ASP A 47 13.40 21.61 -1.26
N PHE A 48 12.54 20.79 -0.62
CA PHE A 48 11.66 19.82 -1.30
C PHE A 48 10.53 20.44 -2.15
N GLN A 49 10.31 21.75 -2.03
CA GLN A 49 9.40 22.53 -2.86
C GLN A 49 10.12 23.36 -3.93
N SER A 50 11.45 23.19 -4.04
CA SER A 50 12.22 23.84 -5.10
C SER A 50 11.79 23.37 -6.48
N ARG A 51 11.84 24.28 -7.45
CA ARG A 51 11.42 24.03 -8.83
C ARG A 51 12.07 22.79 -9.47
N PRO A 52 13.39 22.54 -9.34
CA PRO A 52 14.01 21.34 -9.92
C PRO A 52 13.48 20.04 -9.32
N ILE A 53 13.15 20.04 -8.03
CA ILE A 53 12.58 18.88 -7.34
C ILE A 53 11.14 18.64 -7.80
N LEU A 54 10.33 19.69 -7.96
CA LEU A 54 8.98 19.55 -8.48
C LEU A 54 8.97 19.04 -9.92
N GLU A 55 9.83 19.58 -10.79
CA GLU A 55 9.98 19.12 -12.18
C GLU A 55 10.43 17.64 -12.25
N LEU A 56 11.27 17.20 -11.31
CA LEU A 56 11.67 15.81 -11.18
C LEU A 56 10.51 14.92 -10.71
N LYS A 57 9.73 15.35 -9.71
CA LYS A 57 8.54 14.64 -9.24
C LYS A 57 7.57 14.39 -10.38
N GLU A 58 7.27 15.41 -11.17
CA GLU A 58 6.35 15.32 -12.31
C GLU A 58 6.85 14.32 -13.37
N LYS A 59 8.16 14.24 -13.60
CA LYS A 59 8.75 13.30 -14.56
C LYS A 59 8.70 11.84 -14.10
N ILE A 60 8.97 11.59 -12.81
CA ILE A 60 9.07 10.22 -12.26
C ILE A 60 7.70 9.68 -11.84
N GLN A 61 6.77 10.55 -11.46
CA GLN A 61 5.41 10.18 -11.05
C GLN A 61 4.71 9.15 -11.97
N PRO A 62 4.72 9.27 -13.32
CA PRO A 62 4.07 8.27 -14.18
C PRO A 62 4.73 6.88 -14.07
N GLU A 63 6.05 6.82 -13.89
CA GLU A 63 6.75 5.54 -13.70
C GLU A 63 6.37 4.89 -12.38
N ILE A 64 6.29 5.66 -11.29
CA ILE A 64 5.84 5.18 -9.98
C ILE A 64 4.39 4.68 -10.05
N LEU A 65 3.51 5.42 -10.74
CA LEU A 65 2.12 5.01 -10.93
C LEU A 65 2.01 3.70 -11.71
N GLU A 66 2.85 3.49 -12.72
CA GLU A 66 2.90 2.22 -13.46
C GLU A 66 3.38 1.07 -12.56
N LEU A 67 4.34 1.32 -11.67
CA LEU A 67 4.80 0.32 -10.69
C LEU A 67 3.71 -0.02 -9.66
N ILE A 68 2.97 0.97 -9.15
CA ILE A 68 1.80 0.74 -8.29
C ILE A 68 0.76 -0.10 -9.05
N LYS A 69 0.49 0.24 -10.32
CA LYS A 69 -0.45 -0.51 -11.18
C LYS A 69 -0.04 -1.97 -11.33
N GLN A 70 1.25 -2.25 -11.59
CA GLN A 70 1.75 -3.62 -11.65
C GLN A 70 1.51 -4.37 -10.32
N GLN A 71 1.77 -3.72 -9.19
CA GLN A 71 1.51 -4.31 -7.87
C GLN A 71 0.02 -4.63 -7.68
N ARG A 72 -0.89 -3.71 -8.03
CA ARG A 72 -2.35 -3.97 -7.94
C ARG A 72 -2.78 -5.15 -8.79
N LEU A 73 -2.28 -5.23 -10.03
CA LEU A 73 -2.58 -6.35 -10.92
C LEU A 73 -2.06 -7.67 -10.36
N ASN A 74 -0.85 -7.69 -9.79
CA ASN A 74 -0.31 -8.90 -9.14
C ASN A 74 -1.18 -9.35 -7.96
N ARG A 75 -1.66 -8.42 -7.13
CA ARG A 75 -2.59 -8.74 -6.03
C ARG A 75 -3.93 -9.28 -6.53
N LEU A 76 -4.45 -8.75 -7.65
CA LEU A 76 -5.62 -9.34 -8.29
C LEU A 76 -5.34 -10.77 -8.80
N VAL A 77 -4.14 -11.02 -9.31
CA VAL A 77 -3.72 -12.35 -9.78
C VAL A 77 -3.62 -13.34 -8.61
N GLU A 78 -3.11 -12.91 -7.46
CA GLU A 78 -3.16 -13.69 -6.21
C GLU A 78 -4.60 -14.04 -5.87
N GLY A 79 -5.47 -13.02 -5.80
CA GLY A 79 -6.90 -13.16 -5.56
C GLY A 79 -7.31 -13.03 -4.10
N THR A 80 -8.60 -12.80 -3.88
CA THR A 80 -9.16 -12.50 -2.56
C THR A 80 -10.40 -13.34 -2.28
N CYS A 81 -10.57 -13.72 -1.01
CA CYS A 81 -11.74 -14.39 -0.50
C CYS A 81 -12.79 -13.37 -0.05
N PHE A 82 -14.03 -13.53 -0.52
CA PHE A 82 -15.16 -12.64 -0.27
C PHE A 82 -16.26 -13.38 0.46
N ARG A 83 -16.98 -12.66 1.33
CA ARG A 83 -18.18 -13.19 2.00
C ARG A 83 -19.39 -13.03 1.10
N LYS A 84 -20.25 -14.06 1.00
CA LYS A 84 -21.51 -13.94 0.26
C LYS A 84 -22.51 -13.04 0.95
N LEU A 85 -23.13 -12.15 0.18
CA LEU A 85 -24.32 -11.39 0.60
C LEU A 85 -25.48 -12.37 0.85
N ASN A 86 -26.20 -12.19 1.98
CA ASN A 86 -27.40 -12.94 2.37
C ASN A 86 -27.24 -14.39 2.86
N SER A 87 -26.11 -14.79 3.46
CA SER A 87 -26.05 -16.09 4.17
C SER A 87 -26.89 -16.05 5.46
N ARG A 88 -28.19 -16.35 5.36
CA ARG A 88 -29.13 -16.42 6.50
C ARG A 88 -29.02 -17.72 7.32
N ARG A 89 -28.13 -18.65 6.96
CA ARG A 89 -27.90 -19.91 7.70
C ARG A 89 -26.57 -19.87 8.43
N ARG A 90 -26.45 -20.63 9.52
CA ARG A 90 -25.29 -20.73 10.47
C ARG A 90 -23.92 -21.05 9.85
N GLN A 91 -23.77 -21.12 8.53
CA GLN A 91 -22.49 -21.32 7.84
C GLN A 91 -22.20 -20.10 6.97
N ASP A 92 -21.07 -19.44 7.23
CA ASP A 92 -20.55 -18.39 6.37
C ASP A 92 -20.09 -19.02 5.06
N LYS A 93 -20.81 -18.69 3.98
CA LYS A 93 -20.43 -19.10 2.63
C LYS A 93 -19.49 -18.06 2.07
N PHE A 94 -18.31 -18.52 1.66
CA PHE A 94 -17.31 -17.69 1.01
C PHE A 94 -17.33 -17.95 -0.49
N TRP A 95 -16.73 -17.04 -1.24
CA TRP A 95 -16.42 -17.23 -2.63
C TRP A 95 -15.10 -16.52 -2.92
N TYR A 96 -14.36 -17.03 -3.89
CA TYR A 96 -13.04 -16.53 -4.22
C TYR A 96 -13.04 -15.95 -5.62
N CYS A 97 -12.28 -14.87 -5.81
CA CYS A 97 -12.11 -14.25 -7.12
C CYS A 97 -10.64 -13.92 -7.32
N ARG A 98 -10.10 -14.25 -8.50
CA ARG A 98 -8.73 -13.94 -8.89
C ARG A 98 -8.63 -13.64 -10.38
N LEU A 99 -7.65 -12.85 -10.76
CA LEU A 99 -7.31 -12.54 -12.14
C LEU A 99 -6.38 -13.61 -12.71
N SER A 100 -6.60 -14.00 -13.96
CA SER A 100 -5.66 -14.83 -14.72
C SER A 100 -4.31 -14.11 -14.86
N PRO A 101 -3.15 -14.79 -14.83
CA PRO A 101 -1.83 -14.16 -14.94
C PRO A 101 -1.60 -13.35 -16.23
N ASN A 102 -2.40 -13.56 -17.29
CA ASN A 102 -2.35 -12.78 -18.52
C ASN A 102 -3.25 -11.52 -18.50
N HIS A 103 -3.91 -11.26 -17.36
CA HIS A 103 -4.83 -10.15 -17.11
C HIS A 103 -6.08 -10.09 -18.01
N LYS A 104 -6.52 -11.23 -18.57
CA LYS A 104 -7.65 -11.28 -19.52
C LYS A 104 -8.94 -11.85 -18.96
N VAL A 105 -8.90 -12.62 -17.88
CA VAL A 105 -10.07 -13.33 -17.34
C VAL A 105 -10.07 -13.29 -15.82
N LEU A 106 -11.18 -12.90 -15.22
CA LEU A 106 -11.44 -13.10 -13.79
C LEU A 106 -12.04 -14.49 -13.59
N HIS A 107 -11.40 -15.30 -12.77
CA HIS A 107 -11.88 -16.60 -12.33
C HIS A 107 -12.50 -16.47 -10.97
N TYR A 108 -13.70 -17.01 -10.78
CA TYR A 108 -14.36 -16.98 -9.49
C TYR A 108 -15.20 -18.23 -9.22
N GLY A 109 -15.55 -18.44 -7.95
CA GLY A 109 -16.32 -19.61 -7.55
C GLY A 109 -16.54 -19.68 -6.04
N ASP A 110 -17.49 -20.51 -5.65
CA ASP A 110 -17.85 -20.71 -4.25
C ASP A 110 -16.79 -21.51 -3.51
N LEU A 111 -16.57 -21.17 -2.24
CA LEU A 111 -15.74 -21.94 -1.32
C LEU A 111 -16.57 -22.42 -0.13
N GLU A 112 -16.38 -23.69 0.25
CA GLU A 112 -17.04 -24.26 1.44
C GLU A 112 -16.41 -23.76 2.75
N GLU A 113 -15.10 -23.49 2.76
CA GLU A 113 -14.35 -22.94 3.89
C GLU A 113 -13.40 -21.81 3.45
N SER A 114 -12.99 -20.97 4.39
CA SER A 114 -11.94 -19.97 4.11
C SER A 114 -10.64 -20.70 3.75
N PRO A 115 -10.03 -20.41 2.58
CA PRO A 115 -8.89 -21.15 2.11
C PRO A 115 -7.68 -20.88 3.03
N GLN A 116 -6.96 -21.93 3.39
CA GLN A 116 -5.74 -21.86 4.23
C GLN A 116 -4.47 -21.63 3.38
N GLY A 117 -4.63 -21.44 2.06
CA GLY A 117 -3.54 -21.24 1.09
C GLY A 117 -4.06 -20.77 -0.27
N GLU A 118 -3.19 -20.75 -1.29
CA GLU A 118 -3.54 -20.31 -2.64
C GLU A 118 -4.59 -21.22 -3.29
N VAL A 119 -5.65 -20.63 -3.85
CA VAL A 119 -6.71 -21.35 -4.57
C VAL A 119 -6.35 -21.44 -6.06
N PRO A 120 -6.14 -22.65 -6.63
CA PRO A 120 -5.79 -22.81 -8.04
C PRO A 120 -6.85 -22.23 -8.99
N HIS A 121 -6.44 -21.77 -10.18
CA HIS A 121 -7.37 -21.25 -11.19
C HIS A 121 -8.36 -22.31 -11.70
N ASP A 122 -7.98 -23.59 -11.71
CA ASP A 122 -8.80 -24.69 -12.23
C ASP A 122 -9.92 -25.13 -11.29
N SER A 123 -9.83 -24.78 -10.00
CA SER A 123 -10.90 -25.05 -9.03
C SER A 123 -12.06 -24.04 -9.11
N LEU A 124 -11.89 -22.92 -9.82
CA LEU A 124 -12.89 -21.86 -9.95
C LEU A 124 -13.69 -22.09 -11.23
N GLN A 125 -14.99 -22.35 -11.06
CA GLN A 125 -15.87 -22.84 -12.12
C GLN A 125 -16.31 -21.73 -13.08
N ASP A 126 -16.46 -20.50 -12.56
CA ASP A 126 -16.98 -19.38 -13.32
C ASP A 126 -15.85 -18.47 -13.84
N LYS A 127 -16.08 -17.90 -15.02
CA LYS A 127 -15.11 -17.05 -15.73
C LYS A 127 -15.79 -15.81 -16.28
N LEU A 128 -15.16 -14.66 -16.06
CA LEU A 128 -15.57 -13.38 -16.62
C LEU A 128 -14.41 -12.79 -17.43
N PRO A 129 -14.51 -12.72 -18.77
CA PRO A 129 -13.52 -12.02 -19.58
C PRO A 129 -13.46 -10.53 -19.20
N VAL A 130 -12.24 -10.00 -19.03
CA VAL A 130 -12.02 -8.58 -18.72
C VAL A 130 -12.55 -7.67 -19.83
N ALA A 131 -12.51 -8.15 -21.08
CA ALA A 131 -13.06 -7.43 -22.23
C ALA A 131 -14.59 -7.21 -22.14
N ASP A 132 -15.31 -8.03 -21.35
CA ASP A 132 -16.76 -7.92 -21.20
C ASP A 132 -17.18 -6.97 -20.05
N ILE A 133 -16.20 -6.38 -19.36
CA ILE A 133 -16.44 -5.45 -18.26
C ILE A 133 -16.73 -4.06 -18.82
N LYS A 134 -17.94 -3.53 -18.56
CA LYS A 134 -18.34 -2.17 -18.93
C LYS A 134 -17.89 -1.13 -17.93
N ALA A 135 -18.13 -1.41 -16.65
CA ALA A 135 -17.91 -0.45 -15.58
C ALA A 135 -17.75 -1.14 -14.23
N VAL A 136 -17.08 -0.45 -13.33
CA VAL A 136 -17.06 -0.76 -11.90
C VAL A 136 -17.81 0.35 -11.18
N VAL A 137 -18.76 -0.02 -10.34
CA VAL A 137 -19.53 0.90 -9.50
C VAL A 137 -19.25 0.59 -8.04
N THR A 138 -19.37 1.58 -7.16
CA THR A 138 -19.05 1.46 -5.74
C THR A 138 -20.15 2.00 -4.84
N GLY A 139 -20.18 1.54 -3.59
CA GLY A 139 -21.12 1.96 -2.56
C GLY A 139 -22.58 1.93 -2.98
N LYS A 140 -23.26 3.08 -2.88
CA LYS A 140 -24.69 3.22 -3.17
C LYS A 140 -25.06 2.93 -4.64
N ASP A 141 -24.10 3.01 -5.55
CA ASP A 141 -24.33 2.80 -6.97
C ASP A 141 -24.35 1.30 -7.34
N CYS A 142 -23.87 0.45 -6.42
CA CYS A 142 -23.95 -1.00 -6.52
C CYS A 142 -25.41 -1.49 -6.55
N PRO A 143 -25.79 -2.36 -7.52
CA PRO A 143 -27.16 -2.88 -7.61
C PRO A 143 -27.66 -3.56 -6.33
N HIS A 144 -26.78 -4.34 -5.68
CA HIS A 144 -27.08 -5.04 -4.43
C HIS A 144 -27.20 -4.10 -3.20
N MET A 145 -26.81 -2.83 -3.34
CA MET A 145 -26.98 -1.79 -2.31
C MET A 145 -28.23 -0.93 -2.55
N LYS A 146 -28.94 -1.04 -3.68
CA LYS A 146 -30.11 -0.21 -4.00
C LYS A 146 -31.43 -0.70 -3.38
N GLU A 147 -31.44 -1.87 -2.76
CA GLU A 147 -32.66 -2.44 -2.16
C GLU A 147 -33.07 -1.67 -0.89
N LYS A 148 -34.37 -1.29 -0.82
CA LYS A 148 -34.97 -0.40 0.19
C LYS A 148 -34.86 -0.86 1.66
N GLY A 149 -34.32 -2.05 1.94
CA GLY A 149 -34.09 -2.59 3.28
C GLY A 149 -32.63 -2.68 3.74
N ALA A 150 -31.66 -2.81 2.82
CA ALA A 150 -30.24 -3.02 3.15
C ALA A 150 -29.52 -1.71 3.51
N LEU A 151 -29.95 -0.59 2.92
CA LEU A 151 -29.36 0.75 3.11
C LEU A 151 -29.54 1.34 4.52
N LYS A 152 -30.44 0.79 5.34
CA LYS A 152 -30.81 1.43 6.60
C LYS A 152 -29.92 1.10 7.80
N GLN A 153 -29.03 0.09 7.72
CA GLN A 153 -28.33 -0.39 8.92
C GLN A 153 -26.82 -0.61 8.82
N ASN A 154 -26.14 -0.44 7.67
CA ASN A 154 -24.71 -0.71 7.65
C ASN A 154 -23.90 0.20 6.71
N LYS A 155 -23.61 1.41 7.20
CA LYS A 155 -22.74 2.39 6.52
C LYS A 155 -21.36 1.80 6.19
N GLU A 156 -20.82 0.98 7.10
CA GLU A 156 -19.51 0.34 6.92
C GLU A 156 -19.50 -0.63 5.73
N VAL A 157 -20.56 -1.41 5.54
CA VAL A 157 -20.67 -2.33 4.39
C VAL A 157 -20.76 -1.56 3.07
N LEU A 158 -21.41 -0.40 3.08
CA LEU A 158 -21.51 0.45 1.89
C LEU A 158 -20.15 1.00 1.47
N GLU A 159 -19.26 1.32 2.41
CA GLU A 159 -17.91 1.79 2.11
C GLU A 159 -17.00 0.68 1.54
N LEU A 160 -17.38 -0.59 1.71
CA LEU A 160 -16.65 -1.77 1.21
C LEU A 160 -17.31 -2.41 -0.03
N ALA A 161 -18.45 -1.91 -0.46
CA ALA A 161 -19.23 -2.48 -1.54
C ALA A 161 -18.74 -1.99 -2.91
N PHE A 162 -18.54 -2.91 -3.85
CA PHE A 162 -18.31 -2.59 -5.25
C PHE A 162 -18.96 -3.64 -6.16
N SER A 163 -19.17 -3.32 -7.44
CA SER A 163 -19.76 -4.24 -8.40
C SER A 163 -19.18 -4.04 -9.79
N ILE A 164 -18.97 -5.15 -10.48
CA ILE A 164 -18.56 -5.17 -11.89
C ILE A 164 -19.82 -5.32 -12.74
N LEU A 165 -20.04 -4.39 -13.65
CA LEU A 165 -21.14 -4.39 -14.61
C LEU A 165 -20.64 -4.89 -15.95
N CYS A 166 -21.29 -5.90 -16.51
CA CYS A 166 -20.86 -6.58 -17.73
C CYS A 166 -21.86 -6.41 -18.88
N ASP A 167 -21.41 -6.71 -20.11
CA ASP A 167 -22.15 -6.44 -21.33
C ASP A 167 -23.55 -7.06 -21.41
N SER A 168 -23.71 -8.26 -20.85
CA SER A 168 -24.91 -9.11 -20.91
C SER A 168 -25.95 -8.83 -19.80
N ASN A 169 -25.93 -7.66 -19.18
CA ASN A 169 -26.64 -7.35 -17.92
C ASN A 169 -26.25 -8.30 -16.76
N CYS A 170 -25.14 -9.02 -16.91
CA CYS A 170 -24.50 -9.72 -15.81
C CYS A 170 -23.85 -8.69 -14.88
N GLN A 171 -23.98 -8.91 -13.58
CA GLN A 171 -23.37 -8.08 -12.55
C GLN A 171 -22.70 -9.00 -11.53
N LEU A 172 -21.47 -8.68 -11.16
CA LEU A 172 -20.74 -9.39 -10.14
C LEU A 172 -20.61 -8.46 -8.92
N ASN A 173 -21.24 -8.84 -7.81
CA ASN A 173 -21.39 -8.01 -6.62
C ASN A 173 -20.38 -8.44 -5.55
N PHE A 174 -19.65 -7.47 -4.99
CA PHE A 174 -18.60 -7.70 -4.02
C PHE A 174 -18.81 -6.86 -2.77
N ILE A 175 -18.46 -7.46 -1.62
CA ILE A 175 -18.20 -6.76 -0.36
C ILE A 175 -16.78 -7.11 0.03
N ALA A 176 -15.87 -6.14 -0.05
CA ALA A 176 -14.49 -6.35 0.36
C ALA A 176 -14.42 -6.78 1.84
N PRO A 177 -13.46 -7.64 2.21
CA PRO A 177 -13.28 -8.04 3.61
C PRO A 177 -12.86 -6.86 4.49
N ASP A 178 -12.11 -5.91 3.94
CA ASP A 178 -11.66 -4.70 4.61
C ASP A 178 -11.39 -3.56 3.60
N LYS A 179 -11.04 -2.38 4.13
CA LYS A 179 -10.78 -1.18 3.33
C LYS A 179 -9.53 -1.31 2.45
N HIS A 180 -8.54 -2.09 2.87
CA HIS A 180 -7.33 -2.31 2.09
C HIS A 180 -7.66 -3.10 0.82
N GLU A 181 -8.32 -4.25 0.97
CA GLU A 181 -8.75 -5.08 -0.16
C GLU A 181 -9.75 -4.34 -1.07
N TYR A 182 -10.61 -3.49 -0.51
CA TYR A 182 -11.46 -2.60 -1.30
C TYR A 182 -10.63 -1.69 -2.22
N CYS A 183 -9.59 -1.02 -1.69
CA CYS A 183 -8.70 -0.17 -2.46
C CYS A 183 -7.94 -0.97 -3.53
N ILE A 184 -7.39 -2.14 -3.18
CA ILE A 184 -6.68 -3.03 -4.11
C ILE A 184 -7.58 -3.40 -5.29
N TRP A 185 -8.80 -3.86 -5.01
CA TRP A 185 -9.72 -4.31 -6.05
C TRP A 185 -10.22 -3.17 -6.93
N THR A 186 -10.64 -2.06 -6.33
CA THR A 186 -11.14 -0.92 -7.11
C THR A 186 -10.06 -0.29 -7.98
N ASP A 187 -8.84 -0.12 -7.47
CA ASP A 187 -7.71 0.39 -8.27
C ASP A 187 -7.25 -0.61 -9.32
N GLY A 188 -7.12 -1.89 -8.97
CA GLY A 188 -6.72 -2.92 -9.93
C GLY A 188 -7.72 -3.08 -11.07
N LEU A 189 -9.02 -3.03 -10.80
CA LEU A 189 -10.05 -3.06 -11.84
C LEU A 189 -10.04 -1.78 -12.69
N ASN A 190 -9.84 -0.61 -12.09
CA ASN A 190 -9.67 0.64 -12.86
C ASN A 190 -8.45 0.55 -13.78
N ALA A 191 -7.32 0.02 -13.28
CA ALA A 191 -6.11 -0.19 -14.06
C ALA A 191 -6.33 -1.16 -15.24
N LEU A 192 -7.10 -2.25 -15.04
CA LEU A 192 -7.49 -3.16 -16.12
C LEU A 192 -8.34 -2.48 -17.20
N LEU A 193 -9.19 -1.53 -16.80
CA LEU A 193 -10.03 -0.75 -17.70
C LEU A 193 -9.32 0.47 -18.31
N GLY A 194 -8.01 0.65 -18.04
CA GLY A 194 -7.25 1.81 -18.51
C GLY A 194 -7.68 3.14 -17.87
N LYS A 195 -8.27 3.09 -16.68
CA LYS A 195 -8.67 4.26 -15.87
C LYS A 195 -7.65 4.52 -14.77
N ASP A 196 -7.66 5.75 -14.27
CA ASP A 196 -6.81 6.14 -13.14
C ASP A 196 -7.20 5.38 -11.85
N MET A 197 -6.18 5.06 -11.05
CA MET A 197 -6.32 4.51 -9.70
C MET A 197 -6.57 5.66 -8.72
N LEU A 198 -7.71 5.65 -8.02
CA LEU A 198 -8.22 6.81 -7.27
C LEU A 198 -8.29 6.58 -5.76
N SER A 199 -7.97 5.38 -5.28
CA SER A 199 -8.07 5.07 -3.86
C SER A 199 -7.09 5.89 -3.00
N GLU A 200 -7.39 5.98 -1.71
CA GLU A 200 -6.48 6.56 -0.72
C GLU A 200 -5.16 5.77 -0.63
N LEU A 201 -5.20 4.46 -0.86
CA LEU A 201 -4.01 3.61 -0.83
C LEU A 201 -3.03 4.01 -1.94
N THR A 202 -3.51 4.17 -3.18
CA THR A 202 -2.64 4.62 -4.28
C THR A 202 -2.07 6.00 -4.05
N ARG A 203 -2.84 6.93 -3.47
CA ARG A 203 -2.32 8.25 -3.12
C ARG A 203 -1.22 8.17 -2.06
N ASN A 204 -1.40 7.36 -1.03
CA ASN A 204 -0.42 7.18 0.04
C ASN A 204 0.83 6.47 -0.46
N ASP A 205 0.68 5.43 -1.27
CA ASP A 205 1.81 4.73 -1.90
C ASP A 205 2.59 5.70 -2.79
N LEU A 206 1.90 6.48 -3.63
CA LEU A 206 2.52 7.47 -4.48
C LEU A 206 3.30 8.53 -3.67
N ASP A 207 2.71 9.06 -2.60
CA ASP A 207 3.36 10.06 -1.75
C ASP A 207 4.57 9.46 -1.01
N THR A 208 4.44 8.24 -0.50
CA THR A 208 5.56 7.52 0.16
C THR A 208 6.70 7.29 -0.83
N LEU A 209 6.39 6.81 -2.02
CA LEU A 209 7.39 6.51 -3.04
C LEU A 209 7.99 7.76 -3.67
N LEU A 210 7.24 8.86 -3.78
CA LEU A 210 7.78 10.14 -4.24
C LEU A 210 8.61 10.82 -3.15
N SER A 211 8.22 10.75 -1.87
CA SER A 211 8.97 11.38 -0.78
C SER A 211 10.25 10.61 -0.44
N GLU A 212 10.18 9.29 -0.33
CA GLU A 212 11.34 8.44 -0.07
C GLU A 212 12.19 8.22 -1.34
N GLY A 213 11.55 8.05 -2.50
CA GLY A 213 12.25 7.92 -3.79
C GLY A 213 13.00 9.18 -4.19
N LEU A 214 12.49 10.37 -3.84
CA LEU A 214 13.29 11.59 -3.98
C LEU A 214 14.48 11.61 -3.03
N CYS A 215 14.33 11.12 -1.80
CA CYS A 215 15.45 11.07 -0.86
C CYS A 215 16.57 10.19 -1.42
N TYR A 216 16.29 9.04 -2.04
CA TYR A 216 17.31 8.24 -2.71
C TYR A 216 17.91 8.94 -3.93
N LEU A 217 17.12 9.65 -4.74
CA LEU A 217 17.64 10.39 -5.88
C LEU A 217 18.51 11.58 -5.46
N LEU A 218 18.14 12.28 -4.37
CA LEU A 218 18.95 13.33 -3.75
C LEU A 218 20.18 12.78 -3.01
N LEU A 219 20.11 11.59 -2.40
CA LEU A 219 21.27 10.96 -1.75
C LEU A 219 22.25 10.39 -2.77
N GLY A 220 21.76 9.91 -3.92
CA GLY A 220 22.58 9.52 -5.08
C GLY A 220 23.19 10.72 -5.81
N VAL A 221 22.50 11.86 -5.82
CA VAL A 221 23.02 13.18 -6.23
C VAL A 221 23.57 13.88 -4.99
N GLY A 222 24.64 13.33 -4.40
CA GLY A 222 25.18 13.72 -3.10
C GLY A 222 24.92 15.19 -2.70
N VAL A 223 24.01 15.39 -1.75
CA VAL A 223 23.86 16.67 -1.04
C VAL A 223 25.05 16.80 -0.09
N GLY A 224 26.19 17.12 -0.69
CA GLY A 224 27.49 17.29 -0.07
C GLY A 224 28.28 18.30 -0.87
N GLY A 225 27.85 19.56 -0.82
CA GLY A 225 28.58 20.71 -1.36
C GLY A 225 27.95 21.29 -2.62
N SER A 226 27.54 22.56 -2.52
CA SER A 226 27.09 23.47 -3.58
C SER A 226 26.17 22.89 -4.65
N ALA A 227 24.92 23.34 -4.62
CA ALA A 227 23.99 23.28 -5.75
C ALA A 227 24.58 23.94 -7.00
N ALA A 228 25.42 23.22 -7.74
CA ALA A 228 25.93 23.62 -9.04
C ALA A 228 26.48 22.41 -9.81
N THR A 229 25.74 22.00 -10.83
CA THR A 229 26.32 21.47 -12.09
C THR A 229 26.85 20.03 -12.11
N GLN A 230 26.12 19.05 -11.58
CA GLN A 230 26.22 17.68 -12.11
C GLN A 230 24.83 17.14 -12.44
N ALA A 231 24.67 16.70 -13.69
CA ALA A 231 23.45 16.08 -14.18
C ALA A 231 23.11 14.87 -13.28
N PRO A 232 21.83 14.66 -12.92
CA PRO A 232 21.44 13.54 -12.09
C PRO A 232 21.86 12.24 -12.78
N GLN A 233 22.64 11.41 -12.08
CA GLN A 233 22.91 10.05 -12.56
C GLN A 233 21.57 9.33 -12.71
N GLU A 234 21.40 8.63 -13.83
CA GLU A 234 20.20 7.88 -14.19
C GLU A 234 19.89 6.85 -13.11
N VAL A 235 18.92 7.16 -12.23
CA VAL A 235 18.39 6.19 -11.27
C VAL A 235 17.67 5.12 -12.09
N LYS A 236 18.13 3.88 -12.01
CA LYS A 236 17.55 2.78 -12.78
C LYS A 236 16.21 2.38 -12.17
N VAL A 237 15.19 2.29 -13.02
CA VAL A 237 13.83 1.84 -12.67
C VAL A 237 13.83 0.49 -11.93
N SER A 238 14.80 -0.38 -12.20
CA SER A 238 14.99 -1.67 -11.51
C SER A 238 15.22 -1.55 -10.00
N ASP A 239 15.93 -0.51 -9.57
CA ASP A 239 16.28 -0.32 -8.15
C ASP A 239 15.07 0.17 -7.35
N ILE A 240 14.20 0.94 -8.02
CA ILE A 240 12.91 1.39 -7.49
C ILE A 240 11.93 0.22 -7.38
N GLN A 241 11.92 -0.71 -8.34
CA GLN A 241 10.99 -1.83 -8.36
C GLN A 241 11.18 -2.82 -7.18
N VAL A 242 12.43 -3.07 -6.78
CA VAL A 242 12.74 -3.90 -5.59
C VAL A 242 12.33 -3.19 -4.30
N TYR A 243 12.58 -1.88 -4.20
CA TYR A 243 12.19 -1.06 -3.06
C TYR A 243 10.66 -0.99 -2.90
N ILE A 244 9.93 -0.74 -3.99
CA ILE A 244 8.46 -0.71 -4.01
C ILE A 244 7.88 -2.06 -3.61
N THR A 245 8.41 -3.16 -4.15
CA THR A 245 7.95 -4.49 -3.78
C THR A 245 8.13 -4.71 -2.29
N ALA A 246 9.30 -4.37 -1.72
CA ALA A 246 9.59 -4.52 -0.30
C ALA A 246 8.76 -3.59 0.60
N VAL A 247 8.55 -2.34 0.21
CA VAL A 247 7.78 -1.35 0.99
C VAL A 247 6.29 -1.68 0.95
N ILE A 248 5.71 -1.94 -0.24
CA ILE A 248 4.28 -2.21 -0.35
C ILE A 248 3.93 -3.59 0.25
N THR A 249 4.65 -4.67 -0.11
CA THR A 249 4.37 -6.01 0.46
C THR A 249 4.76 -6.14 1.94
N GLY A 250 5.73 -5.35 2.41
CA GLY A 250 6.15 -5.29 3.82
C GLY A 250 5.18 -4.51 4.70
N VAL A 251 4.58 -3.43 4.19
CA VAL A 251 3.56 -2.64 4.92
C VAL A 251 2.29 -3.47 5.16
N ASP A 252 1.94 -4.37 4.24
CA ASP A 252 0.77 -5.26 4.37
C ASP A 252 0.88 -6.27 5.53
N ASN A 253 2.10 -6.69 5.90
CA ASN A 253 2.34 -7.65 7.00
C ASN A 253 2.64 -6.99 8.36
N LEU A 254 2.75 -5.67 8.43
CA LEU A 254 3.18 -4.96 9.64
C LEU A 254 2.04 -4.43 10.52
N GLN A 255 0.77 -4.62 10.15
CA GLN A 255 -0.35 -4.30 11.05
C GLN A 255 -0.43 -5.23 12.29
N GLY A 256 0.34 -6.33 12.34
CA GLY A 256 0.35 -7.29 13.45
C GLY A 256 1.63 -7.37 14.31
N PHE A 257 2.76 -6.81 13.88
CA PHE A 257 4.04 -6.95 14.59
C PHE A 257 4.37 -5.71 15.44
N ARG A 258 3.79 -5.65 16.63
CA ARG A 258 4.22 -4.73 17.70
C ARG A 258 5.44 -5.35 18.39
N VAL A 259 6.65 -5.08 17.90
CA VAL A 259 7.90 -5.44 18.60
C VAL A 259 8.35 -4.23 19.40
N ASP A 260 8.34 -4.36 20.73
CA ASP A 260 8.81 -3.36 21.68
C ASP A 260 10.34 -3.24 21.60
N TRP A 261 10.84 -2.18 20.95
CA TRP A 261 12.26 -1.87 20.89
C TRP A 261 12.66 -0.97 22.07
N PHE A 262 12.92 -1.59 23.22
CA PHE A 262 13.63 -0.93 24.33
C PHE A 262 14.98 -1.57 24.63
N GLY A 263 16.01 -0.76 24.42
CA GLY A 263 17.35 -0.98 24.96
C GLY A 263 18.34 -1.41 23.89
N PHE A 264 19.11 -0.46 23.36
CA PHE A 264 20.57 -0.45 23.52
C PHE A 264 21.14 0.85 22.94
N GLY A 265 22.06 1.44 23.70
CA GLY A 265 22.66 2.75 23.43
C GLY A 265 23.64 2.76 22.28
N PHE A 266 23.93 3.99 21.85
CA PHE A 266 24.84 4.43 20.79
C PHE A 266 26.08 3.54 20.56
N GLY A 267 26.35 3.25 19.28
CA GLY A 267 27.68 2.88 18.80
C GLY A 267 27.80 1.69 17.85
N PHE A 268 26.71 1.05 17.41
CA PHE A 268 26.77 -0.25 16.71
C PHE A 268 25.80 -0.44 15.50
N VAL A 269 25.33 0.62 14.82
CA VAL A 269 24.31 0.55 13.72
C VAL A 269 24.86 0.03 12.37
N SER A 270 26.15 -0.31 12.31
CA SER A 270 26.64 -1.31 11.34
C SER A 270 25.87 -2.66 11.46
N PHE A 271 25.17 -2.89 12.59
CA PHE A 271 24.25 -4.01 12.83
C PHE A 271 22.86 -3.83 12.20
N PHE A 272 22.38 -2.60 11.94
CA PHE A 272 21.14 -2.33 11.17
C PHE A 272 21.37 -2.45 9.66
N PHE A 273 22.57 -2.06 9.23
CA PHE A 273 23.06 -2.31 7.87
C PHE A 273 23.22 -3.83 7.60
N PHE A 274 23.46 -4.64 8.64
CA PHE A 274 23.65 -6.09 8.55
C PHE A 274 22.39 -6.93 8.85
N PHE A 275 21.49 -6.54 9.76
CA PHE A 275 20.40 -7.43 10.18
C PHE A 275 19.19 -7.46 9.24
N PHE A 276 18.99 -6.45 8.38
CA PHE A 276 17.96 -6.51 7.31
C PHE A 276 18.50 -6.97 5.95
N CYS A 277 19.80 -6.81 5.69
CA CYS A 277 20.48 -7.67 4.72
C CYS A 277 20.34 -9.17 5.09
N PHE A 278 20.11 -9.50 6.38
CA PHE A 278 19.96 -10.86 6.95
C PHE A 278 18.52 -11.39 6.94
N VAL A 279 17.51 -10.51 6.90
CA VAL A 279 16.16 -10.88 6.43
C VAL A 279 16.19 -10.97 4.91
N PHE A 280 16.66 -12.11 4.45
CA PHE A 280 15.87 -12.72 3.38
C PHE A 280 16.07 -12.23 1.94
N VAL A 281 17.27 -11.71 1.71
CA VAL A 281 18.16 -12.40 0.77
C VAL A 281 18.25 -13.92 1.06
N GLN A 282 18.12 -14.35 2.32
CA GLN A 282 18.30 -15.69 2.90
C GLN A 282 17.10 -16.66 3.11
N LYS A 283 15.84 -16.30 2.88
CA LYS A 283 14.99 -17.18 2.06
C LYS A 283 14.60 -16.30 0.90
N SER A 284 15.54 -16.13 -0.02
CA SER A 284 16.13 -17.33 -0.65
C SER A 284 14.98 -18.32 -0.93
N LEU A 285 14.00 -17.74 -1.64
CA LEU A 285 12.75 -18.27 -2.14
C LEU A 285 12.68 -17.83 -3.61
N THR A 286 13.75 -17.72 -4.38
CA THR A 286 14.97 -18.56 -4.43
C THR A 286 14.93 -19.95 -3.79
N PHE A 287 13.92 -20.81 -3.86
CA PHE A 287 12.65 -20.93 -4.59
C PHE A 287 12.41 -20.29 -5.99
N PHE A 288 13.36 -19.80 -6.77
CA PHE A 288 14.25 -20.61 -7.63
C PHE A 288 14.07 -22.16 -7.67
N ALA A 289 13.07 -22.74 -7.00
CA ALA A 289 12.75 -24.15 -6.87
C ALA A 289 11.30 -24.40 -7.35
N LYS A 290 10.81 -23.56 -8.28
CA LYS A 290 9.58 -23.89 -9.03
C LYS A 290 9.61 -23.82 -10.55
N GLN A 291 10.46 -23.08 -11.28
CA GLN A 291 10.15 -22.98 -12.73
C GLN A 291 11.23 -22.66 -13.76
N ILE A 292 12.47 -22.35 -13.36
CA ILE A 292 13.54 -22.14 -14.37
C ILE A 292 14.17 -23.48 -14.82
N TYR A 293 13.83 -24.60 -14.17
CA TYR A 293 14.22 -25.96 -14.58
C TYR A 293 13.01 -26.91 -14.49
N ILE A 294 12.51 -27.33 -15.66
CA ILE A 294 11.57 -28.44 -15.96
C ILE A 294 10.08 -28.11 -15.89
#